data_AF-A0A173U637-F1
#
_entry.id   AF-A0A173U637-F1
#
_cell.length_a   1.000
_cell.length_b   1.000
_cell.length_c   1.000
_cell.angle_alpha   90.00
_cell.angle_beta   90.00
_cell.angle_gamma   90.00
#
_symmetry.space_group_name_H-M   'P 1'
#
loop_
_entity.id
_entity.type
_entity.pdbx_description
1 polymer ?
#
loop_
_entity_poly.entity_id
_entity_poly.type
_entity_poly.pdbx_seq_one_letter_code
_entity_poly.pdbx_strand_id
1 'polypeptide(L)'
;MINKEELINEYSQMAYKGEAALFVGAGISIPYGLPDFQGLIKELARGTIDLEITPELNYPQIAQFICNEKLGKKEIKYKINQRI
;
A
#
# COMPACT_ATOMS: atom_id res chain seq x y z
N MET A 1 8.26 -15.27 20.61
CA MET A 1 7.06 -14.53 20.14
C MET A 1 6.58 -13.76 21.34
N ILE A 2 6.51 -12.41 21.28
CA ILE A 2 6.09 -11.61 22.44
C ILE A 2 4.61 -11.85 22.71
N ASN A 3 4.21 -11.97 23.98
CA ASN A 3 2.80 -12.05 24.32
C ASN A 3 2.18 -10.65 24.47
N LYS A 4 0.85 -10.57 24.57
CA LYS A 4 0.14 -9.28 24.63
C LYS A 4 0.53 -8.45 25.86
N GLU A 5 0.73 -9.07 27.01
CA GLU A 5 1.07 -8.39 28.26
C GLU A 5 2.50 -7.85 28.21
N GLU A 6 3.44 -8.65 27.72
CA GLU A 6 4.82 -8.22 27.45
C GLU A 6 4.87 -7.05 26.47
N LEU A 7 4.10 -7.12 25.36
CA LEU A 7 4.02 -6.02 24.38
C LEU A 7 3.52 -4.72 25.02
N ILE A 8 2.45 -4.78 25.82
CA ILE A 8 1.89 -3.60 26.48
C ILE A 8 2.92 -3.00 27.45
N ASN A 9 3.57 -3.84 28.26
CA ASN A 9 4.54 -3.39 29.24
C ASN A 9 5.77 -2.75 28.58
N GLU A 10 6.41 -3.45 27.63
CA GLU A 10 7.61 -2.93 26.95
C GLU A 10 7.32 -1.67 26.15
N TYR A 11 6.25 -1.67 25.34
CA TYR A 11 5.91 -0.51 24.53
C TYR A 11 5.57 0.71 25.39
N SER A 12 4.85 0.52 26.50
CA SER A 12 4.52 1.63 27.43
C SER A 12 5.77 2.23 28.07
N GLN A 13 6.74 1.39 28.45
CA GLN A 13 8.01 1.87 29.01
C GLN A 13 8.85 2.63 27.97
N MET A 14 8.91 2.14 26.73
CA MET A 14 9.61 2.85 25.65
C MET A 14 8.91 4.17 25.30
N ALA A 15 7.58 4.19 25.29
CA ALA A 15 6.79 5.40 25.04
C ALA A 15 7.01 6.45 26.14
N TYR A 16 7.04 6.03 27.41
CA TYR A 16 7.34 6.92 28.54
C TYR A 16 8.72 7.57 28.42
N LYS A 17 9.72 6.84 27.88
CA LYS A 17 11.08 7.36 27.64
C LYS A 17 11.21 8.23 26.39
N GLY A 18 10.16 8.34 25.57
CA GLY A 18 10.23 9.00 24.26
C GLY A 18 11.00 8.20 23.20
N GLU A 19 11.18 6.90 23.42
CA GLU A 19 11.94 5.99 22.55
C GLU A 19 11.04 5.06 21.73
N ALA A 20 9.72 5.10 21.93
CA ALA A 20 8.78 4.36 21.10
C ALA A 20 8.50 5.07 19.78
N ALA A 21 8.37 4.28 18.71
CA ALA A 21 7.86 4.72 17.42
C ALA A 21 6.70 3.82 16.99
N LEU A 22 5.76 4.41 16.26
CA LEU A 22 4.64 3.69 15.67
C LEU A 22 4.76 3.74 14.15
N PHE A 23 4.90 2.58 13.52
CA PHE A 23 4.77 2.47 12.07
C PHE A 23 3.30 2.25 11.72
N VAL A 24 2.67 3.26 11.13
CA VAL A 24 1.25 3.20 10.79
C VAL A 24 1.10 2.99 9.29
N GLY A 25 0.64 1.79 8.90
CA GLY A 25 0.39 1.44 7.51
C GLY A 25 -0.96 1.92 6.99
N ALA A 26 -1.24 1.64 5.72
CA ALA A 26 -2.50 1.99 5.04
C ALA A 26 -3.77 1.38 5.67
N GLY A 27 -3.64 0.47 6.65
CA GLY A 27 -4.78 -0.10 7.37
C GLY A 27 -5.53 0.90 8.26
N ILE A 28 -4.89 2.00 8.69
CA ILE A 28 -5.61 3.07 9.41
C ILE A 28 -6.37 4.01 8.48
N SER A 29 -6.12 3.96 7.17
CA SER A 29 -6.64 4.93 6.21
C SER A 29 -8.16 5.01 6.25
N ILE A 30 -8.83 3.85 6.40
CA ILE A 30 -10.30 3.75 6.37
C ILE A 30 -10.98 4.53 7.52
N PRO A 31 -10.61 4.34 8.81
CA PRO A 31 -11.13 5.15 9.91
C PRO A 31 -10.96 6.68 9.77
N TYR A 32 -9.97 7.14 8.99
CA TYR A 32 -9.70 8.56 8.75
C TYR A 32 -10.32 9.07 7.43
N GLY A 33 -11.20 8.29 6.80
CA GLY A 33 -11.89 8.68 5.57
C GLY A 33 -11.03 8.59 4.31
N LEU A 34 -9.85 7.96 4.40
CA LEU A 34 -9.00 7.69 3.24
C LEU A 34 -9.39 6.34 2.59
N PRO A 35 -9.17 6.18 1.26
CA PRO A 35 -9.54 4.95 0.56
C PRO A 35 -8.77 3.73 1.07
N ASP A 36 -9.42 2.58 1.06
CA ASP A 36 -8.75 1.29 1.16
C ASP A 36 -8.04 0.93 -0.15
N PHE A 37 -7.32 -0.20 -0.16
CA PHE A 37 -6.63 -0.65 -1.38
C PHE A 37 -7.59 -0.82 -2.56
N GLN A 38 -8.81 -1.30 -2.34
CA GLN A 38 -9.81 -1.45 -3.41
C GLN A 38 -10.19 -0.08 -4.00
N GLY A 39 -10.49 0.89 -3.13
CA GLY A 39 -10.81 2.26 -3.50
C GLY A 39 -9.66 2.93 -4.27
N LEU A 40 -8.42 2.74 -3.82
CA LEU A 40 -7.23 3.23 -4.53
C LEU A 40 -7.16 2.65 -5.95
N ILE A 41 -7.35 1.34 -6.11
CA ILE A 41 -7.33 0.71 -7.44
C ILE A 41 -8.50 1.18 -8.31
N LYS A 42 -9.71 1.34 -7.77
CA LYS A 42 -10.88 1.86 -8.49
C LYS A 42 -10.60 3.24 -9.07
N GLU A 43 -10.04 4.14 -8.26
CA GLU A 43 -9.67 5.48 -8.72
C GLU A 43 -8.57 5.43 -9.79
N LEU A 44 -7.56 4.57 -9.63
CA LEU A 44 -6.48 4.41 -10.63
C LEU A 44 -6.96 3.82 -11.96
N ALA A 45 -7.92 2.89 -11.91
CA ALA A 45 -8.49 2.18 -13.05
C ALA A 45 -9.47 3.04 -13.85
N ARG A 46 -10.11 4.03 -13.22
CA ARG A 46 -11.13 4.89 -13.84
C ARG A 46 -10.61 5.50 -15.15
N GLY A 47 -11.35 5.29 -16.23
CA GLY A 47 -11.02 5.82 -17.56
C GLY A 47 -9.76 5.22 -18.20
N THR A 48 -9.17 4.17 -17.60
CA THR A 48 -7.99 3.47 -18.14
C THR A 48 -8.34 2.04 -18.55
N ILE A 49 -9.08 1.33 -17.70
CA ILE A 49 -9.54 -0.03 -17.95
C ILE A 49 -11.04 -0.11 -17.71
N ASP A 50 -11.74 -0.82 -18.59
CA ASP A 50 -13.16 -1.18 -18.38
C ASP A 50 -13.22 -2.52 -17.63
N LEU A 51 -12.87 -2.47 -16.35
CA LEU A 51 -12.83 -3.62 -15.46
C LEU A 51 -13.50 -3.28 -14.13
N GLU A 52 -14.45 -4.11 -13.72
CA GLU A 52 -15.05 -4.02 -12.39
C GLU A 52 -14.05 -4.49 -11.33
N ILE A 53 -13.73 -3.61 -10.36
CA ILE A 53 -12.75 -3.93 -9.31
C ILE A 53 -13.45 -4.58 -8.11
N THR A 54 -13.27 -5.89 -7.95
CA THR A 54 -13.82 -6.70 -6.85
C THR A 54 -12.73 -7.12 -5.83
N PRO A 55 -13.11 -7.51 -4.60
CA PRO A 55 -12.18 -7.93 -3.53
C PRO A 55 -11.23 -9.08 -3.86
N GLU A 56 -11.63 -9.95 -4.78
CA GLU A 56 -10.92 -11.18 -5.13
C GLU A 56 -9.79 -10.95 -6.14
N LEU A 57 -9.75 -9.75 -6.74
CA LEU A 57 -8.78 -9.42 -7.78
C LEU A 57 -7.40 -9.10 -7.21
N ASN A 58 -6.37 -9.38 -8.01
CA ASN A 58 -5.00 -9.07 -7.66
C ASN A 58 -4.70 -7.58 -7.90
N TYR A 59 -4.91 -6.75 -6.87
CA TYR A 59 -4.67 -5.31 -6.91
C TYR A 59 -3.27 -4.90 -7.37
N PRO A 60 -2.16 -5.52 -6.91
CA PRO A 60 -0.83 -5.23 -7.43
C PRO A 60 -0.69 -5.44 -8.95
N GLN A 61 -1.25 -6.51 -9.50
CA GLN A 61 -1.18 -6.77 -10.95
C GLN A 61 -1.95 -5.74 -11.77
N ILE A 62 -3.15 -5.35 -11.29
CA ILE A 62 -3.95 -4.31 -11.93
C ILE A 62 -3.20 -2.97 -11.91
N ALA A 63 -2.62 -2.59 -10.77
CA ALA A 63 -1.81 -1.39 -10.66
C ALA A 63 -0.62 -1.41 -11.64
N GLN A 64 0.08 -2.54 -11.74
CA GLN A 64 1.20 -2.69 -12.67
C GLN A 64 0.76 -2.58 -14.13
N PHE A 65 -0.38 -3.17 -14.49
CA PHE A 65 -0.96 -3.04 -15.83
C PHE A 65 -1.26 -1.57 -16.16
N ILE A 66 -1.94 -0.85 -15.25
CA ILE A 66 -2.26 0.57 -15.42
C ILE A 66 -0.99 1.40 -15.57
N CYS A 67 0.04 1.15 -14.75
CA CYS A 67 1.34 1.81 -14.86
C CYS A 67 1.97 1.57 -16.24
N ASN A 68 1.87 0.34 -16.77
CA ASN A 68 2.45 0.01 -18.06
C ASN A 68 1.74 0.71 -19.23
N GLU A 69 0.41 0.79 -19.18
CA GLU A 69 -0.39 1.49 -20.19
C GLU A 69 -0.17 3.01 -20.15
N LYS A 70 -0.13 3.62 -18.95
CA LYS A 70 0.02 5.07 -18.77
C LYS A 70 1.43 5.60 -19.03
N LEU A 71 2.47 4.87 -18.66
CA LEU A 71 3.87 5.32 -18.83
C LEU A 71 4.43 5.02 -20.23
N GLY A 72 3.72 4.20 -21.01
CA GLY A 72 4.16 3.75 -22.33
C GLY A 72 5.40 2.85 -22.28
N LYS A 73 5.59 2.04 -23.31
CA LYS A 73 6.73 1.08 -23.43
C LYS A 73 8.12 1.72 -23.32
N LYS A 74 8.26 3.05 -23.45
CA LYS A 74 9.55 3.76 -23.47
C LYS A 74 10.18 3.93 -22.08
N GLU A 75 9.41 4.18 -21.02
CA GLU A 75 9.97 4.39 -19.67
C GLU A 75 10.32 3.08 -18.94
N ILE A 76 9.56 2.01 -19.18
CA ILE A 76 9.82 0.69 -18.57
C ILE A 76 11.18 0.15 -19.02
N LYS A 77 11.50 0.30 -20.31
CA LYS A 77 12.79 -0.12 -20.88
C LYS A 77 13.96 0.65 -20.24
N TYR A 78 13.75 1.93 -19.93
CA TYR A 78 14.78 2.78 -19.31
C TYR A 78 15.03 2.41 -17.85
N LYS A 79 13.99 2.04 -17.09
CA LYS A 79 14.13 1.62 -15.67
C LYS A 79 14.70 0.21 -15.48
N ILE A 80 14.43 -0.72 -16.40
CA ILE A 80 15.01 -2.08 -16.35
C ILE A 80 16.51 -2.05 -16.67
N ASN A 81 16.93 -1.27 -17.67
CA ASN A 81 18.34 -1.16 -18.06
C ASN A 81 19.24 -0.42 -17.05
N GLN A 82 18.67 0.21 -16.01
CA GLN A 82 19.41 0.91 -14.95
C GLN A 82 19.57 0.06 -13.67
N ARG A 83 19.05 -1.17 -13.66
CA ARG A 83 19.10 -2.10 -12.52
C ARG A 83 19.85 -3.42 -12.82
N ILE A 84 20.60 -3.47 -13.94
CA ILE A 84 21.54 -4.54 -14.28
C ILE A 84 22.91 -3.90 -14.46
#